data_AF-A0A166ASG4-F1
#
_entry.id   AF-A0A166ASG4-F1
#
_cell.length_a   1.000
_cell.length_b   1.000
_cell.length_c   1.000
_cell.angle_alpha   90.00
_cell.angle_beta   90.00
_cell.angle_gamma   90.00
#
_symmetry.space_group_name_H-M   'P 1'
#
loop_
_entity.id
_entity.type
_entity.pdbx_description
1 polymer ?
#
loop_
_entity_poly.entity_id
_entity_poly.type
_entity_poly.pdbx_seq_one_letter_code
_entity_poly.pdbx_strand_id
1 'polypeptide(L)' 'MSFYGGPRSCIGFRFAIAEMKSLLFHVIRGFEFKLAVDEDALWSRSGILMRPQLRGSNKTELPVVLTPLG' A
#
# COMPACT_ATOMS: atom_id res chain seq x y z
N MET A 1 9.14 12.57 -4.04
CA MET A 1 10.39 12.40 -3.27
C MET A 1 10.07 11.66 -1.97
N SER A 2 10.09 10.33 -1.97
CA SER A 2 9.55 9.53 -0.84
C SER A 2 10.43 9.47 0.41
N PHE A 3 11.76 9.58 0.25
CA PHE A 3 12.72 9.47 1.35
C PHE A 3 13.60 10.71 1.55
N TYR A 4 13.32 11.80 0.84
CA TYR A 4 14.14 13.02 0.81
C TYR A 4 15.63 12.75 0.48
N GLY A 5 16.50 13.74 0.70
CA GLY A 5 17.95 13.65 0.47
C GLY A 5 18.72 14.64 1.35
N GLY A 6 20.04 14.47 1.45
CA GLY A 6 20.90 15.31 2.27
C GLY A 6 20.61 15.19 3.77
N PRO A 7 20.81 16.26 4.57
CA PRO A 7 20.61 16.23 6.03
C PRO A 7 19.18 15.86 6.48
N ARG A 8 18.19 15.95 5.59
CA ARG A 8 16.80 15.56 5.86
C ARG A 8 16.39 14.24 5.21
N SER A 9 17.34 13.40 4.79
CA SER A 9 17.03 12.05 4.29
C SER A 9 16.43 11.18 5.39
N CYS A 10 15.52 10.29 5.02
CA CYS A 10 14.94 9.32 5.95
C CYS A 10 16.02 8.34 6.46
N ILE A 11 16.30 8.39 7.76
CA ILE A 11 17.25 7.47 8.44
C ILE A 11 16.85 6.00 8.28
N GLY A 12 15.56 5.72 8.14
CA GLY A 12 14.99 4.39 7.96
C GLY A 12 14.93 3.90 6.51
N PHE A 13 15.46 4.64 5.53
CA PHE A 13 15.31 4.29 4.09
C PHE A 13 15.69 2.84 3.78
N ARG A 14 16.85 2.39 4.25
CA ARG A 14 17.33 1.02 3.98
C ARG A 14 16.43 -0.04 4.62
N PHE A 15 15.93 0.25 5.83
CA PHE A 15 15.01 -0.63 6.55
C PHE A 15 13.66 -0.72 5.82
N ALA A 16 13.05 0.42 5.45
CA ALA A 16 11.78 0.45 4.73
C ALA A 16 11.84 -0.32 3.40
N ILE A 17 12.96 -0.24 2.68
CA ILE A 17 13.15 -1.02 1.44
C ILE A 17 13.29 -2.51 1.73
N ALA A 18 14.01 -2.90 2.79
CA ALA A 18 14.14 -4.32 3.16
C ALA A 18 12.80 -4.92 3.61
N GLU A 19 12.05 -4.19 4.42
CA GLU A 19 10.73 -4.58 4.91
C GLU A 19 9.71 -4.72 3.76
N MET A 20 9.63 -3.74 2.85
CA MET A 20 8.74 -3.86 1.70
C MET A 20 9.12 -5.05 0.81
N LYS A 21 10.42 -5.31 0.60
CA LYS A 21 10.86 -6.47 -0.18
C LYS A 21 10.48 -7.80 0.46
N SER A 22 10.69 -7.95 1.77
CA SER A 22 10.34 -9.20 2.48
C SER A 22 8.83 -9.43 2.49
N LEU A 23 8.05 -8.39 2.76
CA LEU A 23 6.59 -8.44 2.73
C LEU A 23 6.08 -8.82 1.35
N LEU A 24 6.52 -8.13 0.30
CA LEU A 24 6.10 -8.42 -1.07
C LEU A 24 6.48 -9.83 -1.50
N PHE A 25 7.69 -10.31 -1.17
CA PHE A 25 8.12 -11.66 -1.48
C PHE A 25 7.18 -12.72 -0.87
N HIS A 26 6.80 -12.56 0.39
CA HIS A 26 5.91 -13.52 1.05
C HIS A 26 4.47 -13.44 0.52
N VAL A 27 3.88 -12.25 0.42
CA VAL A 27 2.45 -12.14 0.09
C VAL A 27 2.20 -12.44 -1.39
N ILE A 28 3.06 -12.00 -2.31
CA ILE A 28 2.89 -12.27 -3.75
C ILE A 28 3.00 -13.77 -4.06
N ARG A 29 3.87 -14.49 -3.35
CA ARG A 29 4.07 -15.93 -3.59
C ARG A 29 3.01 -16.79 -2.92
N GLY A 30 2.39 -16.30 -1.85
CA GLY A 30 1.44 -17.07 -1.04
C GLY A 30 -0.03 -16.78 -1.31
N PHE A 31 -0.38 -15.71 -2.03
CA PHE A 31 -1.78 -15.29 -2.18
C PHE A 31 -2.11 -14.80 -3.59
N GLU A 32 -3.32 -15.11 -4.05
CA GLU A 32 -4.01 -14.40 -5.12
C GLU A 32 -4.77 -13.20 -4.52
N PHE A 33 -4.75 -12.07 -5.22
CA PHE A 33 -5.33 -10.81 -4.76
C PHE A 33 -6.50 -10.42 -5.65
N LYS A 34 -7.64 -10.10 -5.05
CA LYS A 34 -8.81 -9.54 -5.74
C LYS A 34 -9.33 -8.33 -4.96
N LEU A 35 -9.76 -7.28 -5.67
CA LEU A 35 -10.45 -6.17 -5.01
C LEU A 35 -11.80 -6.66 -4.45
N ALA A 36 -12.11 -6.27 -3.21
CA ALA A 36 -13.38 -6.60 -2.57
C ALA A 36 -14.52 -5.64 -2.97
N VAL A 37 -14.22 -4.63 -3.78
CA VAL A 37 -15.13 -3.58 -4.25
C VAL A 37 -14.85 -3.29 -5.72
N ASP A 38 -15.80 -2.66 -6.41
CA ASP A 38 -15.58 -2.15 -7.76
C ASP A 38 -14.47 -1.10 -7.78
N GLU A 39 -13.71 -1.06 -8.87
CA GLU A 39 -12.56 -0.16 -9.03
C GLU A 39 -12.94 1.32 -8.85
N ASP A 40 -14.13 1.71 -9.34
CA ASP A 40 -14.67 3.07 -9.24
C ASP A 40 -15.01 3.51 -7.81
N ALA A 41 -15.19 2.54 -6.90
CA ALA A 41 -15.43 2.80 -5.50
C ALA A 41 -14.17 3.24 -4.76
N LEU A 42 -12.98 2.97 -5.31
CA LEU A 42 -11.72 3.45 -4.77
C LEU A 42 -11.34 4.80 -5.37
N TRP A 43 -10.88 5.70 -4.51
CA TRP A 43 -10.29 6.95 -4.93
C TRP A 43 -9.16 7.33 -3.98
N SER A 44 -8.31 8.27 -4.39
CA SER A 44 -7.26 8.79 -3.52
C SER A 44 -7.46 10.28 -3.31
N ARG A 45 -7.58 10.69 -2.05
CA ARG A 45 -7.57 12.11 -1.72
C ARG A 45 -6.17 12.68 -1.98
N SER A 46 -6.10 13.79 -2.71
CA SER A 46 -4.87 14.57 -2.83
C SER A 46 -4.61 15.29 -1.51
N GLY A 47 -3.46 15.02 -0.90
CA GLY A 47 -3.00 15.59 0.38
C GLY A 47 -1.49 15.38 0.55
N ILE A 48 -0.95 15.75 1.72
CA ILE A 48 0.49 15.53 2.03
C ILE A 48 0.87 14.05 1.88
N LEU A 49 -0.06 13.16 2.21
CA LEU A 49 0.06 11.72 2.01
C LEU A 49 -1.06 11.25 1.08
N MET A 50 -0.70 10.43 0.10
CA MET A 50 -1.67 9.71 -0.72
C MET A 50 -2.24 8.56 0.10
N ARG A 51 -3.57 8.53 0.24
CA ARG A 51 -4.28 7.49 1.00
C ARG A 51 -5.45 6.99 0.15
N PRO A 52 -5.47 5.68 -0.20
CA PRO A 52 -6.64 5.10 -0.84
C PRO A 52 -7.82 5.15 0.13
N GLN A 53 -8.98 5.50 -0.41
CA GLN A 53 -10.22 5.67 0.33
C GLN A 53 -11.39 5.13 -0.48
N LEU A 54 -12.43 4.67 0.22
CA LEU A 54 -13.72 4.42 -0.41
C LEU A 54 -14.45 5.73 -0.70
N ARG A 55 -15.04 5.85 -1.89
CA ARG A 55 -15.76 7.04 -2.36
C ARG A 55 -17.01 7.31 -1.52
N GLY A 56 -17.72 6.26 -1.13
CA GLY A 56 -18.97 6.38 -0.36
C GLY A 56 -18.79 6.83 1.08
N SER A 57 -17.68 6.46 1.73
CA SER A 57 -17.48 6.65 3.18
C SER A 57 -16.29 7.54 3.54
N ASN A 58 -15.40 7.83 2.58
CA ASN A 58 -14.09 8.45 2.81
C ASN A 58 -13.22 7.75 3.87
N LYS A 59 -13.52 6.48 4.17
CA LYS A 59 -12.69 5.68 5.08
C LYS A 59 -11.40 5.31 4.37
N THR A 60 -10.28 5.42 5.09
CA THR A 60 -8.96 5.00 4.60
C THR A 60 -8.83 3.50 4.84
N GLU A 61 -8.94 2.72 3.77
CA GLU A 61 -8.84 1.27 3.81
C GLU A 61 -8.41 0.73 2.44
N LEU A 62 -7.86 -0.49 2.44
CA LEU A 62 -7.48 -1.23 1.23
C LEU A 62 -8.33 -2.51 1.18
N PRO A 63 -9.53 -2.45 0.58
CA PRO A 63 -10.46 -3.57 0.54
C PRO A 63 -10.01 -4.61 -0.49
N VAL A 64 -9.19 -5.56 -0.03
CA VAL A 64 -8.64 -6.65 -0.86
C VAL A 64 -8.96 -7.98 -0.21
N VAL A 65 -9.41 -8.93 -1.02
CA VAL A 65 -9.55 -10.34 -0.67
C VAL A 65 -8.25 -11.05 -1.02
N LEU A 66 -7.69 -11.77 -0.05
CA LEU A 66 -6.51 -12.59 -0.20
C LEU A 66 -6.91 -14.07 -0.16
N THR A 67 -6.65 -14.79 -1.25
CA THR A 67 -6.88 -16.25 -1.35
C THR A 67 -5.53 -16.98 -1.33
N PRO A 68 -5.25 -17.85 -0.34
CA PRO A 68 -3.99 -18.59 -0.29
C PRO A 68 -3.78 -19.44 -1.54
N LEU A 69 -2.58 -19.36 -2.10
CA LEU A 69 -2.09 -20.26 -3.14
C LEU A 69 -1.59 -21.51 -2.43
N GLY A 70 -2.35 -22.61 -2.55
CA GLY A 70 -2.02 -23.91 -1.96
C GLY A 70 -0.70 -24.50 -2.45
#